data_AF-X1BI67-F1
#
_entry.id   AF-X1BI67-F1
#
_cell.length_a   1.000
_cell.length_b   1.000
_cell.length_c   1.000
_cell.angle_alpha   90.00
_cell.angle_beta   90.00
_cell.angle_gamma   90.00
#
_symmetry.space_group_name_H-M   'P 1'
#
loop_
_entity.id
_entity.type
_entity.pdbx_description
1 polymer ?
#
loop_
_entity_poly.entity_id
_entity_poly.type
_entity_poly.pdbx_seq_one_letter_code
_entity_poly.pdbx_strand_id
1 'polypeptide(L)'
;MSYISQYEYYENGGNAPEDANWGSYQYVSLQDIVVNYQLMYSGNHSLINNEERYKILFHAKRAIQELNYDAFKEIKVLQLTVSEELRFILPSDYVNWVRISYYKDGVIRPMVENIQVNSARAYLQANDARILFDQDGKAIQPQYSPLDFARITGQQPSIYLNSLSPYNGFLGYEYEGCWYFDFAVGARFGLNTETANANPTFRIDKKTGVINFDSTMANESCILEYISDGMEGGDDTQITVNK
;
A
#
# COMPACT_ATOMS: atom_id res chain seq x y z
N MET A 1 20.96 27.83 9.56
CA MET A 1 19.53 28.04 9.26
C MET A 1 18.95 28.89 10.37
N SER A 2 18.26 29.98 10.06
CA SER A 2 17.64 30.82 11.08
C SER A 2 16.36 30.16 11.55
N TYR A 3 16.21 29.99 12.87
CA TYR A 3 14.96 29.52 13.44
C TYR A 3 13.98 30.70 13.53
N ILE A 4 12.75 30.55 13.03
CA ILE A 4 11.70 31.56 13.25
C ILE A 4 11.06 31.36 14.62
N SER A 5 10.57 32.45 15.21
CA SER A 5 9.82 32.43 16.46
C SER A 5 8.42 31.86 16.27
N GLN A 6 7.79 31.44 17.38
CA GLN A 6 6.39 30.99 17.34
C GLN A 6 5.44 32.09 16.86
N TYR A 7 5.74 33.35 17.19
CA TYR A 7 4.97 34.50 16.73
C TYR A 7 5.08 34.69 15.21
N GLU A 8 6.27 34.52 14.64
CA GLU A 8 6.45 34.53 13.18
C GLU A 8 5.79 33.32 12.51
N TYR A 9 5.76 32.16 13.17
CA TYR A 9 5.17 30.94 12.63
C TYR A 9 3.63 30.91 12.68
N TYR A 10 2.99 31.43 13.72
CA TYR A 10 1.53 31.38 13.86
C TYR A 10 0.82 32.67 13.43
N GLU A 11 1.49 33.82 13.51
CA GLU A 11 0.88 35.14 13.28
C GLU A 11 1.58 35.88 12.13
N ASN A 12 2.49 35.23 11.40
CA ASN A 12 3.31 35.85 10.34
C ASN A 12 4.09 37.09 10.81
N GLY A 13 4.38 37.19 12.11
CA GLY A 13 4.97 38.38 12.70
C GLY A 13 4.06 39.63 12.64
N GLY A 14 2.73 39.43 12.60
CA GLY A 14 1.71 40.48 12.50
C GLY A 14 1.46 40.99 11.07
N ASN A 15 1.80 40.19 10.04
CA ASN A 15 1.60 40.55 8.64
C ASN A 15 0.45 39.76 8.01
N ALA A 16 -0.43 40.42 7.23
CA ALA A 16 -1.51 39.74 6.52
C ALA A 16 -1.00 38.89 5.35
N PRO A 17 -1.52 37.66 5.12
CA PRO A 17 -2.54 36.96 5.92
C PRO A 17 -1.95 36.34 7.19
N GLU A 18 -2.63 36.52 8.32
CA GLU A 18 -2.29 35.94 9.63
C GLU A 18 -2.78 34.48 9.78
N ASP A 19 -3.64 34.00 8.87
CA ASP A 19 -4.23 32.65 8.93
C ASP A 19 -3.61 31.65 7.94
N ALA A 20 -2.47 31.97 7.31
CA ALA A 20 -1.86 31.04 6.36
C ALA A 20 -1.26 29.81 7.07
N ASN A 21 -1.08 28.70 6.36
CA ASN A 21 -0.44 27.51 6.93
C ASN A 21 1.07 27.55 6.62
N TRP A 22 1.90 27.81 7.63
CA TRP A 22 3.36 27.82 7.51
C TRP A 22 4.02 26.47 7.81
N GLY A 23 3.28 25.36 7.77
CA GLY A 23 3.80 24.01 8.01
C GLY A 23 4.98 23.62 7.12
N SER A 24 5.13 24.25 5.94
CA SER A 24 6.29 24.07 5.06
C SER A 24 7.62 24.47 5.72
N TYR A 25 7.59 25.31 6.76
CA TYR A 25 8.77 25.69 7.53
C TYR A 25 9.46 24.50 8.22
N GLN A 26 8.73 23.42 8.51
CA GLN A 26 9.29 22.20 9.08
C GLN A 26 10.26 21.49 8.11
N TYR A 27 10.20 21.84 6.83
CA TYR A 27 10.96 21.21 5.78
C TYR A 27 12.01 22.14 5.16
N VAL A 28 13.01 21.54 4.55
CA VAL A 28 14.03 22.17 3.72
C VAL A 28 13.99 21.53 2.33
N SER A 29 14.08 22.35 1.29
CA SER A 29 14.03 21.85 -0.08
C SER A 29 15.34 21.17 -0.49
N LEU A 30 15.26 20.18 -1.38
CA LEU A 30 16.46 19.58 -2.01
C LEU A 30 17.31 20.65 -2.70
N GLN A 31 16.67 21.65 -3.32
CA GLN A 31 17.36 22.77 -3.93
C GLN A 31 18.22 23.53 -2.92
N ASP A 32 17.68 23.88 -1.76
CA ASP A 32 18.42 24.59 -0.72
C ASP A 32 19.57 23.75 -0.18
N ILE A 33 19.39 22.44 -0.02
CA ILE A 33 20.46 21.52 0.39
C ILE A 33 21.62 21.58 -0.62
N VAL A 34 21.31 21.42 -1.91
CA VAL A 34 22.33 21.41 -2.98
C VAL A 34 23.03 22.76 -3.09
N VAL A 35 22.29 23.86 -3.04
CA VAL A 35 22.86 25.22 -3.12
C VAL A 35 23.76 25.51 -1.91
N ASN A 36 23.30 25.22 -0.69
CA ASN A 36 24.11 25.42 0.51
C ASN A 36 25.38 24.58 0.49
N TYR A 37 25.29 23.33 0.03
CA TYR A 37 26.46 22.46 -0.13
C TYR A 37 27.46 23.02 -1.15
N GLN A 38 27.00 23.48 -2.31
CA GLN A 38 27.86 24.10 -3.33
C GLN A 38 28.51 25.39 -2.81
N LEU A 39 27.79 26.22 -2.06
CA LEU A 39 28.32 27.46 -1.48
C LEU A 39 29.40 27.19 -0.43
N MET A 40 29.23 26.18 0.42
CA MET A 40 30.18 25.84 1.48
C MET A 40 31.46 25.18 0.95
N TYR A 41 31.36 24.38 -0.11
CA TYR A 41 32.47 23.56 -0.61
C TYR A 41 33.00 23.99 -1.98
N SER A 42 32.69 25.20 -2.43
CA SER A 42 33.28 25.81 -3.63
C SER A 42 34.60 26.51 -3.29
N GLY A 43 35.69 26.13 -3.96
CA GLY A 43 36.99 26.81 -3.84
C GLY A 43 38.20 25.91 -4.11
N ASN A 44 39.37 26.52 -4.37
CA ASN A 44 40.62 25.80 -4.72
C ASN A 44 41.16 24.88 -3.62
N HIS A 45 40.68 25.01 -2.37
CA HIS A 45 41.06 24.17 -1.22
C HIS A 45 39.92 23.25 -0.75
N SER A 46 38.83 23.19 -1.51
CA SER A 46 37.61 22.48 -1.12
C SER A 46 37.50 21.14 -1.86
N LEU A 47 36.70 20.22 -1.30
CA LEU A 47 36.46 18.87 -1.84
C LEU A 47 35.92 18.86 -3.28
N ILE A 48 35.30 19.94 -3.74
CA ILE A 48 34.63 20.04 -5.02
C ILE A 48 35.36 21.09 -5.87
N ASN A 49 36.29 20.63 -6.69
CA ASN A 49 36.82 21.46 -7.77
C ASN A 49 36.29 20.89 -9.09
N ASN A 50 35.52 21.69 -9.83
CA ASN A 50 35.06 21.34 -11.17
C ASN A 50 34.14 20.10 -11.29
N GLU A 51 33.32 19.80 -10.28
CA GLU A 51 32.29 18.75 -10.39
C GLU A 51 30.95 19.28 -10.92
N GLU A 52 30.29 18.46 -11.72
CA GLU A 52 29.03 18.83 -12.34
C GLU A 52 27.86 18.75 -11.35
N ARG A 53 26.97 19.76 -11.38
CA ARG A 53 25.79 19.87 -10.49
C ARG A 53 24.92 18.61 -10.49
N TYR A 54 24.79 17.93 -11.63
CA TYR A 54 23.96 16.73 -11.73
C TYR A 54 24.49 15.57 -10.86
N LYS A 55 25.81 15.46 -10.64
CA LYS A 55 26.39 14.41 -9.77
C LYS A 55 26.05 14.65 -8.31
N ILE A 56 26.16 15.90 -7.86
CA ILE A 56 25.78 16.32 -6.50
C ILE A 56 24.29 16.04 -6.27
N LEU A 57 23.45 16.42 -7.26
CA LEU A 57 22.02 16.19 -7.22
C LEU A 57 21.67 14.69 -7.17
N PHE A 58 22.36 13.86 -7.96
CA PHE A 58 22.18 12.41 -7.95
C PHE A 58 22.46 11.82 -6.56
N HIS A 59 23.58 12.19 -5.93
CA HIS A 59 23.93 11.71 -4.59
C HIS A 59 22.97 12.24 -3.52
N ALA A 60 22.54 13.50 -3.63
CA ALA A 60 21.56 14.08 -2.71
C ALA A 60 20.21 13.34 -2.79
N LYS A 61 19.72 13.04 -4.00
CA LYS A 61 18.51 12.21 -4.19
C LYS A 61 18.66 10.83 -3.59
N ARG A 62 19.80 10.16 -3.83
CA ARG A 62 20.07 8.84 -3.25
C ARG A 62 20.08 8.89 -1.72
N ALA A 63 20.68 9.91 -1.13
CA ALA A 63 20.67 10.10 0.31
C ALA A 63 19.26 10.29 0.86
N ILE A 64 18.42 11.10 0.21
CA ILE A 64 17.02 11.31 0.62
C ILE A 64 16.22 10.02 0.50
N GLN A 65 16.38 9.25 -0.58
CA GLN A 65 15.71 7.95 -0.74
C GLN A 65 16.05 6.99 0.40
N GLU A 66 17.34 6.83 0.73
CA GLU A 66 17.78 5.98 1.84
C GLU A 66 17.25 6.51 3.19
N LEU A 67 17.22 7.83 3.36
CA LEU A 67 16.77 8.46 4.59
C LEU A 67 15.25 8.34 4.76
N ASN A 68 14.46 8.44 3.69
CA ASN A 68 13.02 8.19 3.72
C ASN A 68 12.71 6.71 3.97
N TYR A 69 13.56 5.81 3.48
CA TYR A 69 13.41 4.38 3.75
C TYR A 69 13.63 4.04 5.24
N ASP A 70 14.61 4.67 5.90
CA ASP A 70 15.01 4.34 7.28
C ASP A 70 14.34 5.23 8.35
N ALA A 71 14.28 6.55 8.13
CA ALA A 71 14.00 7.54 9.17
C ALA A 71 12.77 8.44 8.90
N PHE A 72 12.62 9.00 7.70
CA PHE A 72 11.51 9.91 7.38
C PHE A 72 10.40 9.19 6.63
N LYS A 73 9.44 8.66 7.39
CA LYS A 73 8.24 8.05 6.84
C LYS A 73 7.25 9.14 6.44
N GLU A 74 7.30 9.58 5.20
CA GLU A 74 6.26 10.47 4.64
C GLU A 74 4.99 9.66 4.40
N ILE A 75 3.95 9.93 5.19
CA ILE A 75 2.68 9.19 5.10
C ILE A 75 1.73 9.95 4.17
N LYS A 76 1.38 9.32 3.05
CA LYS A 76 0.35 9.79 2.11
C LYS A 76 -0.92 8.95 2.27
N VAL A 77 -2.06 9.56 1.93
CA VAL A 77 -3.37 8.92 2.00
C VAL A 77 -4.00 8.92 0.61
N LEU A 78 -4.40 7.73 0.14
CA LEU A 78 -5.08 7.55 -1.13
C LEU A 78 -6.42 6.83 -0.92
N GLN A 79 -7.50 7.40 -1.44
CA GLN A 79 -8.82 6.79 -1.42
C GLN A 79 -9.24 6.40 -2.84
N LEU A 80 -9.54 5.12 -3.06
CA LEU A 80 -10.07 4.61 -4.34
C LEU A 80 -11.16 3.57 -4.09
N THR A 81 -12.12 3.50 -5.01
CA THR A 81 -13.12 2.43 -5.06
C THR A 81 -12.49 1.14 -5.59
N VAL A 82 -12.71 0.03 -4.88
CA VAL A 82 -12.25 -1.30 -5.29
C VAL A 82 -13.24 -1.87 -6.31
N SER A 83 -12.72 -2.29 -7.47
CA SER A 83 -13.56 -2.89 -8.52
C SER A 83 -13.99 -4.31 -8.16
N GLU A 84 -14.85 -4.90 -8.99
CA GLU A 84 -15.26 -6.31 -8.88
C GLU A 84 -14.09 -7.30 -9.02
N GLU A 85 -12.94 -6.86 -9.52
CA GLU A 85 -11.72 -7.68 -9.55
C GLU A 85 -11.07 -7.81 -8.16
N LEU A 86 -11.55 -7.03 -7.18
CA LEU A 86 -11.09 -7.04 -5.79
C LEU A 86 -9.59 -6.77 -5.68
N ARG A 87 -9.11 -5.82 -6.51
CA ARG A 87 -7.71 -5.41 -6.62
C ARG A 87 -7.58 -3.90 -6.50
N PHE A 88 -6.49 -3.47 -5.89
CA PHE A 88 -6.05 -2.08 -5.83
C PHE A 88 -4.58 -2.03 -6.23
N ILE A 89 -4.26 -1.22 -7.24
CA ILE A 89 -2.89 -1.03 -7.72
C ILE A 89 -2.19 -0.02 -6.81
N LEU A 90 -1.02 -0.37 -6.30
CA LEU A 90 -0.26 0.50 -5.41
C LEU A 90 0.23 1.75 -6.17
N PRO A 91 0.32 2.90 -5.48
CA PRO A 91 0.94 4.11 -6.02
C PRO A 91 2.38 3.86 -6.48
N SER A 92 2.85 4.64 -7.46
CA SER A 92 4.19 4.50 -8.02
C SER A 92 5.31 4.81 -7.02
N ASP A 93 5.03 5.64 -6.03
CA ASP A 93 5.93 6.06 -4.95
C ASP A 93 5.76 5.21 -3.68
N TYR A 94 5.02 4.10 -3.74
CA TYR A 94 4.77 3.24 -2.59
C TYR A 94 6.04 2.54 -2.10
N VAL A 95 6.36 2.72 -0.82
CA VAL A 95 7.43 2.00 -0.11
C VAL A 95 6.85 0.93 0.81
N ASN A 96 5.90 1.32 1.67
CA ASN A 96 5.27 0.41 2.63
C ASN A 96 3.90 0.94 3.06
N TRP A 97 3.06 0.10 3.65
CA TRP A 97 1.75 0.52 4.15
C TRP A 97 1.81 0.85 5.65
N VAL A 98 0.93 1.76 6.08
CA VAL A 98 0.73 2.12 7.50
C VAL A 98 -0.59 1.55 7.98
N ARG A 99 -1.66 1.81 7.23
CA ARG A 99 -3.02 1.35 7.54
C ARG A 99 -3.82 1.24 6.25
N ILE A 100 -4.68 0.22 6.20
CA ILE A 100 -5.68 0.10 5.15
C ILE A 100 -7.04 0.00 5.83
N SER A 101 -7.96 0.84 5.40
CA SER A 101 -9.31 0.93 5.94
C SER A 101 -10.33 0.89 4.82
N TYR A 102 -11.52 0.36 5.10
CA TYR A 102 -12.65 0.54 4.20
C TYR A 102 -13.58 1.61 4.76
N TYR A 103 -14.15 2.40 3.86
CA TYR A 103 -15.03 3.51 4.18
C TYR A 103 -16.44 3.22 3.68
N LYS A 104 -17.37 3.14 4.62
CA LYS A 104 -18.78 2.85 4.34
C LYS A 104 -19.68 3.56 5.34
N ASP A 105 -20.75 4.19 4.85
CA ASP A 105 -21.75 4.90 5.65
C ASP A 105 -21.16 6.00 6.56
N GLY A 106 -20.17 6.73 6.07
CA GLY A 106 -19.53 7.80 6.85
C GLY A 106 -18.50 7.31 7.88
N VAL A 107 -18.29 6.00 8.00
CA VAL A 107 -17.41 5.39 9.02
C VAL A 107 -16.21 4.73 8.36
N ILE A 108 -15.02 5.08 8.85
CA ILE A 108 -13.75 4.44 8.50
C ILE A 108 -13.55 3.24 9.43
N ARG A 109 -13.31 2.07 8.84
CA ARG A 109 -13.11 0.82 9.59
C ARG A 109 -11.77 0.21 9.18
N PRO A 110 -10.84 0.00 10.12
CA PRO A 110 -9.55 -0.61 9.81
C PRO A 110 -9.74 -2.06 9.39
N MET A 111 -9.03 -2.46 8.33
CA MET A 111 -8.98 -3.83 7.86
C MET A 111 -7.76 -4.54 8.42
N VAL A 112 -7.77 -5.87 8.37
CA VAL A 112 -6.65 -6.71 8.83
C VAL A 112 -6.04 -7.44 7.65
N GLU A 113 -4.70 -7.55 7.65
CA GLU A 113 -3.98 -8.32 6.66
C GLU A 113 -4.27 -9.82 6.83
N ASN A 114 -4.66 -10.48 5.74
CA ASN A 114 -4.87 -11.92 5.72
C ASN A 114 -3.52 -12.65 5.67
N ILE A 115 -3.30 -13.53 6.65
CA ILE A 115 -2.09 -14.36 6.76
C ILE A 115 -2.06 -15.39 5.62
N GLN A 116 -3.22 -15.82 5.14
CA GLN A 116 -3.37 -16.79 4.06
C GLN A 116 -3.27 -16.11 2.68
N VAL A 117 -2.68 -16.84 1.73
CA VAL A 117 -2.60 -16.40 0.33
C VAL A 117 -4.02 -16.33 -0.26
N ASN A 118 -4.39 -15.17 -0.81
CA ASN A 118 -5.72 -14.94 -1.41
C ASN A 118 -5.66 -14.73 -2.94
N SER A 119 -4.50 -14.80 -3.56
CA SER A 119 -4.32 -14.70 -5.00
C SER A 119 -3.13 -15.55 -5.46
N ALA A 120 -3.20 -16.11 -6.66
CA ALA A 120 -2.17 -16.99 -7.19
C ALA A 120 -2.09 -16.92 -8.71
N ARG A 121 -0.92 -17.23 -9.27
CA ARG A 121 -0.78 -17.47 -10.71
C ARG A 121 -1.03 -18.94 -11.01
N ALA A 122 -1.85 -19.23 -12.02
CA ALA A 122 -2.09 -20.60 -12.51
C ALA A 122 -1.52 -20.77 -13.92
N TYR A 123 -1.13 -22.00 -14.26
CA TYR A 123 -0.83 -22.41 -15.62
C TYR A 123 -1.86 -23.44 -16.08
N LEU A 124 -2.23 -23.41 -17.36
CA LEU A 124 -3.08 -24.45 -17.93
C LEU A 124 -2.30 -25.76 -17.96
N GLN A 125 -2.97 -26.83 -17.56
CA GLN A 125 -2.43 -28.19 -17.55
C GLN A 125 -3.28 -29.11 -18.41
N ALA A 126 -2.62 -30.07 -19.06
CA ALA A 126 -3.30 -31.21 -19.68
C ALA A 126 -3.88 -32.15 -18.60
N ASN A 127 -4.65 -33.14 -19.04
CA ASN A 127 -5.23 -34.17 -18.16
C ASN A 127 -4.18 -35.00 -17.40
N ASP A 128 -2.94 -35.04 -17.87
CA ASP A 128 -1.80 -35.70 -17.23
C ASP A 128 -0.94 -34.75 -16.38
N ALA A 129 -1.48 -33.59 -15.99
CA ALA A 129 -0.84 -32.55 -15.20
C ALA A 129 0.38 -31.86 -15.86
N ARG A 130 0.66 -32.10 -17.15
CA ARG A 130 1.70 -31.36 -17.87
C ARG A 130 1.26 -29.94 -18.17
N ILE A 131 2.16 -28.97 -17.94
CA ILE A 131 1.92 -27.56 -18.27
C ILE A 131 1.87 -27.39 -19.79
N LEU A 132 0.88 -26.63 -20.25
CA LEU A 132 0.73 -26.26 -21.66
C LEU A 132 1.56 -25.01 -21.98
N PHE A 133 2.21 -25.03 -23.14
CA PHE A 133 3.04 -23.93 -23.64
C PHE A 133 2.54 -23.47 -25.01
N ASP A 134 2.71 -22.18 -25.30
CA ASP A 134 2.47 -21.63 -26.64
C ASP A 134 3.65 -21.94 -27.60
N GLN A 135 3.53 -21.48 -28.84
CA GLN A 135 4.54 -21.66 -29.88
C GLN A 135 5.90 -21.02 -29.56
N ASP A 136 5.94 -20.08 -28.62
CA ASP A 136 7.15 -19.37 -28.18
C ASP A 136 7.74 -19.98 -26.90
N GLY A 137 7.17 -21.09 -26.42
CA GLY A 137 7.62 -21.79 -25.21
C GLY A 137 7.20 -21.12 -23.91
N LYS A 138 6.24 -20.19 -23.94
CA LYS A 138 5.69 -19.54 -22.74
C LYS A 138 4.50 -20.34 -22.21
N ALA A 139 4.47 -20.54 -20.89
CA ALA A 139 3.39 -21.28 -20.24
C ALA A 139 2.05 -20.53 -20.39
N ILE A 140 1.05 -21.23 -20.92
CA ILE A 140 -0.29 -20.68 -21.14
C ILE A 140 -0.99 -20.49 -19.79
N GLN A 141 -1.63 -19.35 -19.62
CA GLN A 141 -2.26 -18.93 -18.37
C GLN A 141 -3.74 -18.66 -18.59
N PRO A 142 -4.62 -19.11 -17.68
CA PRO A 142 -5.99 -18.63 -17.63
C PRO A 142 -6.01 -17.16 -17.18
N GLN A 143 -7.13 -16.48 -17.44
CA GLN A 143 -7.36 -15.11 -16.97
C GLN A 143 -7.30 -15.01 -15.43
N TYR A 144 -7.85 -16.00 -14.74
CA TYR A 144 -7.86 -16.11 -13.28
C TYR A 144 -7.39 -17.49 -12.85
N SER A 145 -6.64 -17.56 -11.74
CA SER A 145 -6.40 -18.84 -11.09
C SER A 145 -7.69 -19.39 -10.47
N PRO A 146 -7.79 -20.69 -10.17
CA PRO A 146 -8.94 -21.23 -9.43
C PRO A 146 -9.17 -20.51 -8.09
N LEU A 147 -8.10 -20.07 -7.43
CA LEU A 147 -8.17 -19.29 -6.19
C LEU A 147 -8.77 -17.89 -6.44
N ASP A 148 -8.25 -17.16 -7.44
CA ASP A 148 -8.78 -15.84 -7.79
C ASP A 148 -10.23 -15.92 -8.27
N PHE A 149 -10.56 -16.93 -9.07
CA PHE A 149 -11.91 -17.15 -9.55
C PHE A 149 -12.86 -17.38 -8.39
N ALA A 150 -12.55 -18.31 -7.47
CA ALA A 150 -13.39 -18.59 -6.30
C ALA A 150 -13.51 -17.37 -5.38
N ARG A 151 -12.45 -16.56 -5.22
CA ARG A 151 -12.50 -15.32 -4.44
C ARG A 151 -13.39 -14.26 -5.09
N ILE A 152 -13.20 -14.00 -6.39
CA ILE A 152 -13.95 -12.99 -7.15
C ILE A 152 -15.44 -13.36 -7.21
N THR A 153 -15.77 -14.64 -7.35
CA THR A 153 -17.17 -15.12 -7.39
C THR A 153 -17.77 -15.39 -6.02
N GLY A 154 -17.03 -15.20 -4.92
CA GLY A 154 -17.49 -15.50 -3.56
C GLY A 154 -17.69 -16.99 -3.27
N GLN A 155 -17.14 -17.88 -4.11
CA GLN A 155 -17.20 -19.33 -3.97
C GLN A 155 -16.04 -19.92 -3.17
N GLN A 156 -15.15 -19.09 -2.62
CA GLN A 156 -14.00 -19.56 -1.85
C GLN A 156 -14.48 -20.23 -0.55
N PRO A 157 -14.28 -21.55 -0.38
CA PRO A 157 -14.70 -22.23 0.83
C PRO A 157 -13.73 -21.93 1.98
N SER A 158 -14.29 -21.74 3.16
CA SER A 158 -13.59 -21.68 4.44
C SER A 158 -13.82 -22.97 5.23
N ILE A 159 -12.82 -23.37 6.02
CA ILE A 159 -12.90 -24.58 6.86
C ILE A 159 -13.74 -24.27 8.09
N TYR A 160 -14.73 -25.11 8.37
CA TYR A 160 -15.52 -25.03 9.59
C TYR A 160 -14.76 -25.66 10.76
N LEU A 161 -14.43 -24.86 11.78
CA LEU A 161 -13.48 -25.22 12.84
C LEU A 161 -14.10 -25.48 14.22
N ASN A 162 -15.40 -25.79 14.30
CA ASN A 162 -16.01 -26.14 15.57
C ASN A 162 -15.80 -27.61 15.91
N SER A 163 -14.87 -27.86 16.83
CA SER A 163 -14.50 -29.19 17.33
C SER A 163 -15.62 -29.97 18.02
N LEU A 164 -16.68 -29.30 18.48
CA LEU A 164 -17.87 -29.93 19.08
C LEU A 164 -18.97 -30.21 18.05
N SER A 165 -18.75 -29.83 16.79
CA SER A 165 -19.65 -30.10 15.69
C SER A 165 -19.17 -31.30 14.87
N PRO A 166 -20.08 -32.18 14.40
CA PRO A 166 -19.72 -33.26 13.47
C PRO A 166 -19.19 -32.74 12.13
N TYR A 167 -19.27 -31.43 11.87
CA TYR A 167 -18.79 -30.78 10.66
C TYR A 167 -17.41 -30.10 10.83
N ASN A 168 -16.71 -30.34 11.94
CA ASN A 168 -15.33 -29.91 12.11
C ASN A 168 -14.45 -30.42 10.95
N GLY A 169 -13.78 -29.52 10.25
CA GLY A 169 -12.91 -29.82 9.11
C GLY A 169 -13.60 -29.91 7.75
N PHE A 170 -14.92 -29.70 7.66
CA PHE A 170 -15.65 -29.65 6.39
C PHE A 170 -15.57 -28.25 5.75
N LEU A 171 -15.63 -28.21 4.41
CA LEU A 171 -15.59 -26.98 3.60
C LEU A 171 -17.00 -26.39 3.46
N GLY A 172 -17.13 -25.07 3.62
CA GLY A 172 -18.36 -24.30 3.35
C GLY A 172 -18.06 -22.82 3.14
N TYR A 173 -19.03 -22.04 2.67
CA TYR A 173 -18.87 -20.58 2.49
C TYR A 173 -19.93 -19.81 3.28
N GLU A 174 -19.58 -18.61 3.77
CA GLU A 174 -20.51 -17.73 4.46
C GLU A 174 -21.06 -16.67 3.49
N TYR A 175 -22.38 -16.50 3.46
CA TYR A 175 -23.06 -15.42 2.73
C TYR A 175 -24.18 -14.85 3.62
N GLU A 176 -24.19 -13.52 3.82
CA GLU A 176 -25.17 -12.79 4.66
C GLU A 176 -25.33 -13.33 6.11
N GLY A 177 -24.24 -13.80 6.72
CA GLY A 177 -24.27 -14.37 8.07
C GLY A 177 -24.74 -15.82 8.13
N CYS A 178 -25.04 -16.46 7.00
CA CYS A 178 -25.46 -17.85 6.89
C CYS A 178 -24.35 -18.69 6.25
N TRP A 179 -24.06 -19.85 6.85
CA TRP A 179 -23.09 -20.79 6.30
C TRP A 179 -23.79 -21.77 5.36
N TYR A 180 -23.25 -21.87 4.15
CA TYR A 180 -23.70 -22.77 3.09
C TYR A 180 -22.69 -23.92 2.98
N PHE A 181 -23.19 -25.12 3.29
CA PHE A 181 -22.53 -26.39 3.03
C PHE A 181 -23.34 -27.10 1.93
N ASP A 182 -22.80 -28.13 1.28
CA ASP A 182 -23.52 -28.95 0.28
C ASP A 182 -24.78 -29.66 0.85
N PHE A 183 -25.12 -29.44 2.12
CA PHE A 183 -26.35 -29.82 2.79
C PHE A 183 -26.70 -28.82 3.92
N ALA A 184 -27.98 -28.57 4.18
CA ALA A 184 -28.44 -27.52 5.10
C ALA A 184 -28.09 -27.80 6.57
N VAL A 185 -27.52 -26.81 7.28
CA VAL A 185 -27.25 -26.89 8.73
C VAL A 185 -27.53 -25.55 9.41
N GLY A 186 -28.24 -25.61 10.55
CA GLY A 186 -28.52 -24.48 11.44
C GLY A 186 -27.50 -24.30 12.58
N ALA A 187 -27.54 -23.09 13.17
CA ALA A 187 -26.73 -22.53 14.25
C ALA A 187 -25.21 -22.37 13.98
N ARG A 188 -24.79 -21.10 14.00
CA ARG A 188 -23.50 -20.53 13.58
C ARG A 188 -22.37 -20.83 14.58
N PHE A 189 -21.67 -21.95 14.48
CA PHE A 189 -20.51 -22.20 15.33
C PHE A 189 -19.40 -22.93 14.58
N GLY A 190 -18.38 -22.24 14.08
CA GLY A 190 -17.21 -22.88 13.43
C GLY A 190 -16.30 -21.92 12.68
N LEU A 191 -16.28 -20.67 13.11
CA LEU A 191 -15.53 -19.61 12.44
C LEU A 191 -14.03 -19.76 12.75
N ASN A 192 -13.17 -19.67 11.73
CA ASN A 192 -11.73 -19.66 11.94
C ASN A 192 -11.33 -18.37 12.65
N THR A 193 -10.97 -18.43 13.93
CA THR A 193 -10.61 -17.25 14.72
C THR A 193 -9.37 -16.52 14.20
N GLU A 194 -8.53 -17.19 13.41
CA GLU A 194 -7.36 -16.58 12.75
C GLU A 194 -7.76 -15.63 11.61
N THR A 195 -8.89 -15.89 10.95
CA THR A 195 -9.46 -15.06 9.87
C THR A 195 -10.79 -14.42 10.26
N ALA A 196 -11.18 -14.53 11.54
CA ALA A 196 -12.44 -14.04 12.07
C ALA A 196 -12.41 -12.53 12.20
N ASN A 197 -12.70 -11.83 11.11
CA ASN A 197 -12.90 -10.40 11.13
C ASN A 197 -14.28 -10.07 10.56
N ALA A 198 -15.02 -9.20 11.25
CA ALA A 198 -16.27 -8.66 10.71
C ALA A 198 -16.00 -7.67 9.57
N ASN A 199 -14.81 -7.06 9.57
CA ASN A 199 -14.34 -6.20 8.50
C ASN A 199 -13.67 -7.04 7.40
N PRO A 200 -13.69 -6.55 6.15
CA PRO A 200 -12.93 -7.17 5.08
C PRO A 200 -11.44 -7.26 5.39
N THR A 201 -10.79 -8.18 4.71
CA THR A 201 -9.37 -8.49 4.80
C THR A 201 -8.67 -8.18 3.48
N PHE A 202 -7.38 -7.91 3.57
CA PHE A 202 -6.54 -7.60 2.41
C PHE A 202 -5.23 -8.38 2.46
N ARG A 203 -4.53 -8.46 1.34
CA ARG A 203 -3.16 -8.96 1.28
C ARG A 203 -2.37 -8.23 0.21
N ILE A 204 -1.14 -7.84 0.54
CA ILE A 204 -0.30 -7.05 -0.37
C ILE A 204 0.72 -7.95 -1.05
N ASP A 205 0.71 -7.97 -2.38
CA ASP A 205 1.82 -8.47 -3.17
C ASP A 205 2.75 -7.31 -3.55
N LYS A 206 3.80 -7.15 -2.75
CA LYS A 206 4.79 -6.08 -2.93
C LYS A 206 5.54 -6.18 -4.26
N LYS A 207 5.65 -7.37 -4.85
CA LYS A 207 6.41 -7.57 -6.09
C LYS A 207 5.58 -7.20 -7.32
N THR A 208 4.29 -7.54 -7.32
CA THR A 208 3.39 -7.16 -8.42
C THR A 208 2.78 -5.78 -8.25
N GLY A 209 2.88 -5.20 -7.05
CA GLY A 209 2.42 -3.85 -6.76
C GLY A 209 0.90 -3.78 -6.57
N VAL A 210 0.29 -4.84 -6.01
CA VAL A 210 -1.17 -4.97 -5.92
C VAL A 210 -1.60 -5.40 -4.52
N ILE A 211 -2.71 -4.82 -4.06
CA ILE A 211 -3.46 -5.26 -2.89
C ILE A 211 -4.65 -6.09 -3.38
N ASN A 212 -4.77 -7.31 -2.87
CA ASN A 212 -5.91 -8.20 -3.11
C ASN A 212 -6.82 -8.19 -1.90
N PHE A 213 -8.12 -7.95 -2.10
CA PHE A 213 -9.13 -7.98 -1.04
C PHE A 213 -9.93 -9.27 -1.07
N ASP A 214 -10.58 -9.62 0.04
CA ASP A 214 -11.64 -10.63 0.00
C ASP A 214 -12.88 -10.14 -0.77
N SER A 215 -13.83 -11.06 -0.97
CA SER A 215 -15.05 -10.84 -1.74
C SER A 215 -15.94 -9.71 -1.21
N THR A 216 -15.80 -9.31 0.05
CA THR A 216 -16.69 -8.32 0.68
C THR A 216 -16.32 -6.87 0.37
N MET A 217 -15.16 -6.62 -0.26
CA MET A 217 -14.73 -5.29 -0.70
C MET A 217 -15.21 -4.89 -2.10
N ALA A 218 -15.97 -5.75 -2.80
CA ALA A 218 -16.43 -5.43 -4.14
C ALA A 218 -17.27 -4.15 -4.13
N ASN A 219 -16.88 -3.17 -4.95
CA ASN A 219 -17.52 -1.85 -5.08
C ASN A 219 -17.48 -0.98 -3.81
N GLU A 220 -16.67 -1.33 -2.82
CA GLU A 220 -16.48 -0.55 -1.60
C GLU A 220 -15.29 0.41 -1.72
N SER A 221 -15.28 1.47 -0.90
CA SER A 221 -14.20 2.45 -0.88
C SER A 221 -13.05 2.00 0.01
N CYS A 222 -11.84 1.90 -0.53
CA CYS A 222 -10.62 1.62 0.20
C CYS A 222 -9.83 2.91 0.45
N ILE A 223 -9.34 3.09 1.68
CA ILE A 223 -8.42 4.14 2.09
C ILE A 223 -7.08 3.48 2.41
N LEU A 224 -6.05 3.81 1.65
CA LEU A 224 -4.67 3.36 1.82
C LEU A 224 -3.83 4.51 2.41
N GLU A 225 -3.36 4.32 3.63
CA GLU A 225 -2.30 5.12 4.24
C GLU A 225 -0.96 4.41 4.00
N TYR A 226 -0.03 5.07 3.29
CA TYR A 226 1.23 4.47 2.88
C TYR A 226 2.40 5.42 3.03
N ILE A 227 3.59 4.84 3.16
CA ILE A 227 4.87 5.51 3.19
C ILE A 227 5.31 5.72 1.74
N SER A 228 5.53 6.98 1.37
CA SER A 228 6.06 7.40 0.07
C SER A 228 7.59 7.37 0.07
N ASP A 229 8.20 7.26 -1.13
CA ASP A 229 9.65 7.45 -1.31
C ASP A 229 10.08 8.92 -1.24
N GLY A 230 9.12 9.85 -1.18
CA GLY A 230 9.32 11.30 -1.05
C GLY A 230 10.01 11.94 -2.25
N MET A 231 9.94 11.29 -3.42
CA MET A 231 10.56 11.76 -4.66
C MET A 231 9.65 12.67 -5.50
N GLU A 232 8.41 12.93 -5.05
CA GLU A 232 7.43 13.83 -5.68
C GLU A 232 7.30 13.65 -7.20
N GLY A 233 7.22 12.40 -7.65
CA GLY A 233 7.09 12.08 -9.08
C GLY A 233 8.31 12.45 -9.93
N GLY A 234 9.45 12.74 -9.30
CA GLY A 234 10.69 13.16 -9.94
C GLY A 234 10.84 14.67 -10.13
N ASP A 235 9.95 15.48 -9.55
CA ASP A 235 10.10 16.95 -9.55
C ASP A 235 10.97 17.41 -8.38
N ASP A 236 12.22 17.74 -8.71
CA ASP A 236 13.25 18.17 -7.75
C ASP A 236 12.89 19.44 -6.97
N THR A 237 11.96 20.24 -7.48
CA THR A 237 11.51 21.47 -6.82
C THR A 237 10.53 21.19 -5.68
N GLN A 238 9.89 20.03 -5.69
CA GLN A 238 8.90 19.61 -4.70
C GLN A 238 9.51 18.71 -3.61
N ILE A 239 10.70 18.14 -3.86
CA ILE A 239 11.38 17.28 -2.88
C ILE A 239 11.80 18.14 -1.67
N THR A 240 11.30 17.74 -0.51
CA THR A 240 11.63 18.37 0.77
C THR A 240 11.98 17.34 1.83
N VAL A 241 12.74 17.77 2.84
CA VAL A 241 13.23 16.93 3.94
C VAL A 241 12.98 17.66 5.25
N ASN A 242 12.54 16.95 6.29
CA ASN A 242 12.37 17.54 7.62
C ASN A 242 13.71 18.11 8.14
N LYS A 243 13.65 19.33 8.70
CA LYS A 243 14.80 20.04 9.29
C LYS A 243 15.27 19.43 10.61
#